data_AF-A0AAW8L439-F1
#
_entry.id   AF-A0AAW8L439-F1
#
_cell.length_a   1.000
_cell.length_b   1.000
_cell.length_c   1.000
_cell.angle_alpha   90.00
_cell.angle_beta   90.00
_cell.angle_gamma   90.00
#
_symmetry.space_group_name_H-M   'P 1'
#
loop_
_entity.id
_entity.type
_entity.pdbx_description
1 polymer ?
#
loop_
_entity_poly.entity_id
_entity_poly.type
_entity_poly.pdbx_seq_one_letter_code
_entity_poly.pdbx_strand_id
1 'polypeptide(L)' 'SGLAKLVAEYWKHITNQQGTHYNCNTKDNKEKFDKNGLLGVGMIHRDQPIQVTNAIRAAMYLVNPEKEDQRLRAKTSP' A
#
# COMPACT_ATOMS: atom_id res chain seq x y z
N SER A 1 -7.04 -5.84 0.86
CA SER A 1 -7.73 -4.55 0.97
C SER A 1 -8.82 -4.50 -0.08
N GLY A 2 -10.06 -4.21 0.30
CA GLY A 2 -11.20 -4.20 -0.61
C GLY A 2 -11.37 -2.89 -1.38
N LEU A 3 -11.23 -1.75 -0.69
CA LEU A 3 -11.59 -0.44 -1.24
C LEU A 3 -10.70 -0.01 -2.42
N ALA A 4 -9.38 -0.09 -2.26
CA ALA A 4 -8.44 0.29 -3.33
C ALA A 4 -8.63 -0.56 -4.60
N LYS A 5 -9.01 -1.83 -4.45
CA LYS A 5 -9.33 -2.72 -5.58
C LYS A 5 -10.63 -2.27 -6.27
N LEU A 6 -11.69 -1.98 -5.51
CA LEU A 6 -12.96 -1.51 -6.08
C LEU A 6 -12.79 -0.18 -6.84
N VAL A 7 -12.05 0.77 -6.27
CA VAL A 7 -11.73 2.05 -6.93
C VAL A 7 -10.95 1.81 -8.22
N ALA A 8 -9.97 0.91 -8.19
CA ALA A 8 -9.17 0.55 -9.36
C ALA A 8 -9.97 -0.09 -10.50
N GLU A 9 -10.92 -0.98 -10.19
CA GLU A 9 -11.82 -1.57 -11.19
C GLU A 9 -12.78 -0.52 -11.76
N TYR A 10 -13.33 0.34 -10.90
CA TYR A 10 -14.22 1.43 -11.36
C TYR A 10 -13.46 2.45 -12.22
N TRP A 11 -12.20 2.76 -11.88
CA TRP A 11 -11.34 3.63 -12.68
C TRP A 11 -11.15 3.10 -14.10
N LYS A 12 -10.89 1.79 -14.26
CA LYS A 12 -10.83 1.17 -15.59
C LYS A 12 -12.15 1.28 -16.34
N HIS A 13 -13.28 1.14 -15.66
CA HIS A 13 -14.60 1.26 -16.27
C HIS A 13 -14.84 2.68 -16.83
N ILE A 14 -14.64 3.73 -16.01
CA ILE A 14 -14.92 5.11 -16.44
C ILE A 14 -13.92 5.65 -17.47
N THR A 15 -12.76 5.01 -17.60
CA THR A 15 -11.72 5.37 -18.57
C THR A 15 -11.74 4.51 -19.83
N ASN A 16 -12.79 3.71 -20.06
CA ASN A 16 -12.87 2.78 -21.19
C ASN A 16 -11.63 1.89 -21.31
N GLN A 17 -11.14 1.37 -20.17
CA GLN A 17 -9.93 0.55 -20.03
C GLN A 17 -8.60 1.24 -20.39
N GLN A 18 -8.61 2.54 -20.68
CA GLN A 18 -7.39 3.30 -20.99
C GLN A 18 -6.67 3.80 -19.73
N GLY A 19 -7.38 3.89 -18.60
CA GLY A 19 -6.82 4.30 -17.32
C GLY A 19 -6.01 3.18 -16.66
N THR A 20 -4.85 3.55 -16.13
CA THR A 20 -4.01 2.66 -15.33
C THR A 20 -4.20 2.93 -13.85
N HIS A 21 -3.94 1.92 -13.02
CA HIS A 21 -3.95 2.04 -11.56
C HIS A 21 -2.82 1.21 -10.98
N TYR A 22 -2.43 1.52 -9.75
CA TYR A 22 -1.46 0.72 -9.00
C TYR A 22 -1.94 0.53 -7.57
N ASN A 23 -1.96 -0.73 -7.10
CA ASN A 23 -2.32 -1.08 -5.73
C ASN A 23 -1.25 -2.02 -5.16
N CYS A 24 -0.49 -1.54 -4.17
CA CYS A 24 0.52 -2.32 -3.47
C CYS A 24 -0.03 -3.08 -2.24
N ASN A 25 -1.31 -2.92 -1.90
CA ASN A 25 -1.95 -3.59 -0.76
C ASN A 25 -2.62 -4.91 -1.18
N THR A 26 -1.88 -5.75 -1.91
CA THR A 26 -2.27 -7.09 -2.37
C THR A 26 -1.81 -8.17 -1.40
N LYS A 27 -2.39 -9.37 -1.50
CA LYS A 27 -1.97 -10.54 -0.71
C LYS A 27 -0.50 -10.86 -0.97
N ASP A 28 -0.13 -11.02 -2.24
CA ASP A 28 1.22 -11.36 -2.67
C ASP A 28 2.27 -10.34 -2.20
N ASN A 29 1.94 -9.04 -2.22
CA ASN A 29 2.88 -8.03 -1.76
C ASN A 29 3.09 -8.12 -0.24
N LYS A 30 2.02 -8.34 0.53
CA LYS A 30 2.13 -8.55 1.98
C LYS A 30 2.96 -9.80 2.32
N GLU A 31 2.75 -10.90 1.60
CA GLU A 31 3.54 -12.12 1.78
C GLU A 31 5.03 -11.89 1.51
N LYS A 32 5.40 -11.01 0.56
CA LYS A 32 6.80 -10.61 0.36
C LYS A 32 7.36 -9.87 1.57
N PHE A 33 6.62 -8.95 2.16
CA PHE A 33 7.08 -8.28 3.38
C PHE A 33 7.17 -9.23 4.57
N ASP A 34 6.20 -10.15 4.70
CA ASP A 34 6.16 -11.15 5.75
C ASP A 34 7.36 -12.11 5.70
N LYS A 35 7.64 -12.68 4.52
CA LYS A 35 8.80 -13.55 4.28
C LYS A 35 10.14 -12.89 4.61
N ASN A 36 10.22 -11.56 4.52
CA ASN A 36 11.41 -10.79 4.84
C ASN A 36 11.42 -10.25 6.27
N GLY A 37 10.41 -10.54 7.10
CA GLY A 37 10.31 -10.03 8.47
C GLY A 37 10.05 -8.52 8.54
N LEU A 38 9.44 -7.94 7.51
CA LEU A 38 9.20 -6.50 7.34
C LEU A 38 7.71 -6.12 7.34
N LEU A 39 6.80 -7.07 7.57
CA LEU A 39 5.36 -6.80 7.54
C LEU A 39 4.97 -5.83 8.68
N GLY A 40 4.51 -4.63 8.31
CA GLY A 40 4.01 -3.61 9.24
C GLY A 40 2.53 -3.26 9.08
N VAL A 41 1.84 -3.80 8.06
CA VAL A 41 0.42 -3.51 7.77
C VAL A 41 -0.34 -4.80 7.44
N GLY A 42 -1.16 -5.27 8.37
CA GLY A 42 -1.86 -6.55 8.28
C GLY A 42 -2.23 -7.08 9.66
N MET A 43 -2.28 -8.40 9.80
CA MET A 43 -2.33 -9.02 11.11
C MET A 43 -0.99 -8.80 11.81
N ILE A 44 -1.03 -8.30 13.06
CA ILE A 44 0.16 -8.02 13.87
C ILE A 44 -0.07 -8.65 15.24
N HIS A 45 0.86 -9.52 15.64
CA HIS A 45 0.84 -10.23 16.90
C HIS A 45 1.58 -9.41 17.97
N ARG A 46 0.89 -9.04 19.05
CA ARG A 46 1.44 -8.12 20.08
C ARG A 46 2.55 -8.76 20.92
N ASP A 47 2.55 -10.07 21.01
CA ASP A 47 3.58 -10.89 21.65
C ASP A 47 4.81 -11.11 20.76
N GLN A 48 4.82 -10.62 19.51
CA GLN A 48 5.98 -10.65 18.63
C GLN A 48 6.60 -9.25 18.47
N PRO A 49 7.72 -8.94 19.17
CA PRO A 49 8.29 -7.58 19.21
C PRO A 49 8.67 -7.00 17.83
N ILE A 50 9.12 -7.85 16.90
CA ILE A 50 9.48 -7.42 15.54
C ILE A 50 8.25 -6.92 14.78
N GLN A 51 7.11 -7.63 14.89
CA GLN A 51 5.88 -7.21 14.21
C GLN A 51 5.35 -5.89 14.78
N VAL A 52 5.41 -5.71 16.11
CA VAL A 52 5.05 -4.45 16.77
C VAL A 52 5.95 -3.31 16.28
N THR A 53 7.27 -3.53 16.23
CA THR A 53 8.23 -2.54 15.74
C THR A 53 7.95 -2.14 14.29
N ASN A 54 7.68 -3.11 13.42
CA ASN A 54 7.34 -2.85 12.02
C ASN A 54 6.02 -2.10 11.86
N ALA A 55 5.02 -2.41 12.69
CA ALA A 55 3.75 -1.68 12.71
C ALA A 55 3.92 -0.21 13.11
N ILE A 56 4.74 0.06 14.14
CA ILE A 56 5.08 1.42 14.54
C ILE A 56 5.82 2.15 13.42
N ARG A 57 6.82 1.50 12.80
CA ARG A 57 7.57 2.08 11.65
C ARG A 57 6.64 2.41 10.49
N ALA A 58 5.71 1.52 10.15
CA ALA A 58 4.72 1.76 9.10
C ALA A 58 3.81 2.95 9.46
N ALA A 59 3.33 3.03 10.70
CA ALA A 59 2.52 4.15 11.17
C ALA A 59 3.29 5.48 11.06
N MET A 60 4.53 5.54 11.55
CA MET A 60 5.40 6.72 11.46
C MET A 60 5.65 7.15 10.00
N TYR A 61 5.87 6.19 9.11
CA TYR A 61 6.05 6.47 7.68
C TYR A 61 4.79 7.05 7.04
N LEU A 62 3.60 6.57 7.43
CA LEU A 62 2.32 7.03 6.87
C LEU A 62 1.93 8.43 7.35
N VAL A 63 2.39 8.85 8.53
CA VAL A 63 2.13 10.18 9.11
C VAL A 63 3.29 11.15 8.93
N ASN A 64 4.33 10.78 8.18
CA ASN A 64 5.46 11.68 7.91
C ASN A 64 4.95 12.95 7.19
N PRO A 65 5.18 14.18 7.71
CA PRO A 65 4.72 15.41 7.08
C PRO A 65 5.12 15.59 5.61
N GLU A 66 6.25 15.05 5.18
CA GLU A 66 6.67 15.07 3.76
C GLU A 66 5.66 14.36 2.83
N LYS A 67 4.77 13.53 3.39
CA LYS A 67 3.67 12.88 2.68
C LYS A 67 2.57 13.86 2.27
N GLU A 68 2.46 15.03 2.91
CA GLU A 68 1.49 16.06 2.51
C GLU A 68 1.78 16.61 1.10
N ASP A 69 3.06 16.62 0.74
CA ASP A 69 3.54 17.00 -0.59
C ASP A 69 3.45 15.87 -1.62
N GLN A 70 3.04 14.66 -1.19
CA GLN A 70 2.88 13.53 -2.09
C GLN A 70 1.66 13.74 -3.00
N ARG A 71 1.91 14.21 -4.22
CA ARG A 71 0.90 14.35 -5.29
C ARG A 71 0.83 13.11 -6.16
N LEU A 72 -0.32 12.91 -6.82
CA LEU A 72 -0.47 11.92 -7.88
C LEU A 72 0.56 12.24 -8.98
N ARG A 73 1.44 11.27 -9.31
CA ARG A 73 2.42 11.43 -10.38
C ARG A 73 1.88 10.81 -11.65
N ALA A 74 1.81 11.60 -12.72
CA ALA A 74 1.56 11.09 -14.06
C ALA A 74 2.89 10.61 -14.67
N LYS A 75 2.90 9.41 -15.26
CA LYS A 75 4.04 8.94 -16.05
C LYS A 75 4.00 9.72 -17.37
N THR A 76 4.97 10.60 -17.62
CA THR A 76 5.00 11.47 -18.81
C THR A 76 5.60 10.80 -20.04
N SER A 77 6.12 9.59 -19.90
CA SER A 77 6.75 8.81 -20.96
C SER A 77 6.56 7.30 -20.74
N PRO A 78 6.55 6.49 -21.83
CA PRO A 78 6.42 5.03 -21.76
C PRO A 78 7.46 4.37 -20.84
#